data_AF-A0A0A0N3A6-F1
#
_entry.id   AF-A0A0A0N3A6-F1
#
_cell.length_a   1.000
_cell.length_b   1.000
_cell.length_c   1.000
_cell.angle_alpha   90.00
_cell.angle_beta   90.00
_cell.angle_gamma   90.00
#
_symmetry.space_group_name_H-M   'P 1'
#
loop_
_entity.id
_entity.type
_entity.pdbx_description
1 polymer ?
#
loop_
_entity_poly.entity_id
_entity_poly.type
_entity_poly.pdbx_seq_one_letter_code
_entity_poly.pdbx_strand_id
1 'polypeptide(L)'
;MPAAGETERAPNIAKNVWHAAGRRAKDEGLPLIWVASRALTDYAAGTLALPRTSPNPEARDRRGRTIFTTDAVWHAANERRTKDAVRSMSALVEILLDAYARGEVHTHAHMVTSGQRDALVSAGTPDGPTGATRVTLSAA
;
A
#
# COMPACT_ATOMS: atom_id res chain seq x y z
N MET A 1 -14.31 -8.89 -12.59
CA MET A 1 -14.11 -10.34 -12.43
C MET A 1 -12.83 -10.52 -11.63
N PRO A 2 -12.81 -11.35 -10.58
CA PRO A 2 -11.57 -11.63 -9.83
C PRO A 2 -10.50 -12.24 -10.74
N ALA A 3 -9.23 -11.98 -10.45
CA ALA A 3 -8.14 -12.68 -11.12
C ALA A 3 -8.11 -14.16 -10.70
N ALA A 4 -7.35 -14.99 -11.42
CA ALA A 4 -7.20 -16.40 -11.08
C ALA A 4 -6.66 -16.56 -9.64
N GLY A 5 -7.39 -17.27 -8.79
CA GLY A 5 -7.07 -17.46 -7.37
C GLY A 5 -7.53 -16.35 -6.43
N GLU A 6 -8.17 -15.30 -6.94
CA GLU A 6 -8.83 -14.29 -6.10
C GLU A 6 -10.30 -14.64 -5.85
N THR A 7 -10.74 -14.31 -4.65
CA THR A 7 -12.13 -14.47 -4.20
C THR A 7 -12.73 -13.07 -4.00
N GLU A 8 -13.98 -12.89 -4.44
CA GLU A 8 -14.74 -11.69 -4.14
C GLU A 8 -15.13 -11.66 -2.66
N ARG A 9 -14.85 -10.54 -1.98
CA ARG A 9 -15.25 -10.28 -0.59
C ARG A 9 -16.06 -8.99 -0.53
N ALA A 10 -17.00 -8.92 0.39
CA ALA A 10 -17.87 -7.77 0.58
C ALA A 10 -17.85 -7.25 2.03
N PRO A 11 -16.72 -6.69 2.52
CA PRO A 11 -16.70 -6.04 3.83
C PRO A 11 -17.71 -4.89 3.94
N ASN A 12 -18.28 -4.71 5.12
CA ASN A 12 -19.25 -3.66 5.41
C ASN A 12 -18.54 -2.34 5.72
N ILE A 13 -18.48 -1.46 4.73
CA ILE A 13 -17.76 -0.18 4.81
C ILE A 13 -18.75 0.97 4.83
N ALA A 14 -18.51 1.94 5.71
CA ALA A 14 -19.29 3.17 5.76
C ALA A 14 -19.22 3.94 4.45
N LYS A 15 -20.37 4.52 4.05
CA LYS A 15 -20.52 5.25 2.79
C LYS A 15 -19.51 6.42 2.68
N ASN A 16 -19.34 7.20 3.73
CA ASN A 16 -18.41 8.35 3.76
C ASN A 16 -16.95 7.92 3.53
N VAL A 17 -16.49 6.86 4.20
CA VAL A 17 -15.12 6.32 4.04
C VAL A 17 -14.91 5.86 2.60
N TRP A 18 -15.86 5.08 2.06
CA TRP A 18 -15.80 4.60 0.68
C TRP A 18 -15.72 5.74 -0.34
N HIS A 19 -16.53 6.80 -0.16
CA HIS A 19 -16.49 7.97 -1.04
C HIS A 19 -15.21 8.80 -0.88
N ALA A 20 -14.71 8.98 0.35
CA ALA A 20 -13.48 9.73 0.59
C ALA A 20 -12.27 9.03 -0.05
N ALA A 21 -12.11 7.72 0.20
CA ALA A 21 -11.10 6.91 -0.44
C ALA A 21 -11.28 6.88 -1.96
N GLY A 22 -12.52 6.80 -2.45
CA GLY A 22 -12.82 6.82 -3.88
C GLY A 22 -12.47 8.13 -4.59
N ARG A 23 -12.66 9.29 -3.93
CA ARG A 23 -12.21 10.58 -4.48
C ARG A 23 -10.71 10.61 -4.62
N ARG A 24 -9.98 10.24 -3.57
CA ARG A 24 -8.52 10.18 -3.61
C ARG A 24 -8.01 9.21 -4.66
N ALA A 25 -8.56 8.00 -4.73
CA ALA A 25 -8.19 7.03 -5.73
C ALA A 25 -8.40 7.56 -7.16
N LYS A 26 -9.51 8.29 -7.38
CA LYS A 26 -9.75 8.98 -8.65
C LYS A 26 -8.70 10.04 -8.95
N ASP A 27 -8.32 10.86 -7.97
CA ASP A 27 -7.29 11.90 -8.11
C ASP A 27 -5.91 11.29 -8.40
N GLU A 28 -5.63 10.09 -7.88
CA GLU A 28 -4.42 9.30 -8.16
C GLU A 28 -4.52 8.47 -9.45
N GLY A 29 -5.66 8.45 -10.14
CA GLY A 29 -5.88 7.64 -11.35
C GLY A 29 -5.96 6.13 -11.08
N LEU A 30 -6.30 5.74 -9.86
CA LEU A 30 -6.34 4.35 -9.39
C LEU A 30 -7.77 3.82 -9.20
N PRO A 31 -8.04 2.55 -9.54
CA PRO A 31 -9.29 1.90 -9.15
C PRO A 31 -9.36 1.69 -7.63
N LEU A 32 -10.42 2.17 -6.97
CA LEU A 32 -10.58 2.02 -5.52
C LEU A 32 -10.53 0.54 -5.04
N ILE A 33 -11.09 -0.37 -5.84
CA ILE A 33 -11.05 -1.82 -5.55
C ILE A 33 -9.59 -2.29 -5.49
N TRP A 34 -8.76 -1.86 -6.44
CA TRP A 34 -7.33 -2.17 -6.45
C TRP A 34 -6.62 -1.61 -5.21
N VAL A 35 -6.92 -0.37 -4.83
CA VAL A 35 -6.36 0.26 -3.61
C VAL A 35 -6.72 -0.55 -2.37
N ALA A 36 -7.98 -0.94 -2.21
CA ALA A 36 -8.44 -1.73 -1.08
C ALA A 36 -7.73 -3.09 -1.00
N SER A 37 -7.64 -3.81 -2.13
CA SER A 37 -6.96 -5.09 -2.25
C SER A 37 -5.46 -4.98 -1.97
N ARG A 38 -4.82 -3.91 -2.44
CA ARG A 38 -3.40 -3.66 -2.24
C ARG A 38 -3.08 -3.33 -0.78
N ALA A 39 -3.83 -2.42 -0.17
CA ALA A 39 -3.68 -2.08 1.24
C ALA A 39 -3.86 -3.30 2.15
N LEU A 40 -4.83 -4.16 1.83
CA LEU A 40 -5.04 -5.41 2.58
C LEU A 40 -3.87 -6.39 2.41
N THR A 41 -3.34 -6.51 1.19
CA THR A 41 -2.15 -7.33 0.91
C THR A 41 -0.92 -6.84 1.68
N ASP A 42 -0.64 -5.55 1.63
CA ASP A 42 0.51 -4.96 2.35
C ASP A 42 0.34 -5.09 3.88
N TYR A 43 -0.89 -4.96 4.38
CA TYR A 43 -1.20 -5.24 5.78
C TYR A 43 -1.01 -6.72 6.12
N ALA A 44 -1.47 -7.65 5.29
CA ALA A 44 -1.27 -9.08 5.54
C ALA A 44 0.23 -9.45 5.55
N ALA A 45 1.03 -8.81 4.68
CA ALA A 45 2.45 -9.08 4.51
C ALA A 45 3.35 -8.49 5.60
N GLY A 46 2.83 -7.68 6.52
CA GLY A 46 3.66 -7.02 7.53
C GLY A 46 4.14 -5.62 7.13
N THR A 47 4.10 -5.28 5.84
CA THR A 47 4.75 -4.09 5.27
C THR A 47 3.96 -2.80 5.52
N LEU A 48 2.66 -2.91 5.76
CA LEU A 48 1.84 -1.81 6.23
C LEU A 48 1.53 -1.96 7.72
N ALA A 49 1.90 -0.95 8.52
CA ALA A 49 1.47 -0.85 9.91
C ALA A 49 0.07 -0.23 9.98
N LEU A 50 -0.78 -0.72 10.88
CA LEU A 50 -2.10 -0.13 11.08
C LEU A 50 -1.93 1.26 11.73
N PRO A 51 -2.47 2.34 11.14
CA PRO A 51 -2.51 3.62 11.82
C PRO A 51 -3.35 3.50 13.09
N ARG A 52 -2.99 4.26 14.14
CA ARG A 52 -3.66 4.26 15.46
C ARG A 52 -5.05 4.91 15.43
N THR A 53 -5.82 4.70 14.36
CA THR A 53 -7.15 5.28 14.19
C THR A 53 -8.18 4.17 14.35
N SER A 54 -9.09 4.34 15.30
CA SER A 54 -10.24 3.47 15.44
C SER A 54 -11.24 3.73 14.30
N PRO A 55 -11.93 2.69 13.80
CA PRO A 55 -12.99 2.90 12.81
C PRO A 55 -14.05 3.82 13.42
N ASN A 56 -14.52 4.81 12.64
CA ASN A 56 -15.46 5.80 13.15
C ASN A 56 -16.74 5.09 13.65
N PRO A 57 -17.02 5.10 14.97
CA PRO A 57 -18.16 4.39 15.53
C PRO A 57 -19.50 5.01 15.12
N GLU A 58 -19.51 6.30 14.73
CA GLU A 58 -20.70 7.03 14.30
C GLU A 58 -20.98 6.90 12.81
N ALA A 59 -20.16 6.15 12.07
CA ALA A 59 -20.34 5.99 10.64
C ALA A 59 -21.62 5.20 10.32
N ARG A 60 -22.63 5.92 9.81
CA ARG A 60 -23.93 5.38 9.35
C ARG A 60 -23.82 4.86 7.91
N ASP A 61 -24.83 4.11 7.46
CA ASP A 61 -24.95 3.59 6.09
C ASP A 61 -23.81 2.67 5.63
N ARG A 62 -23.44 1.71 6.49
CA ARG A 62 -22.48 0.65 6.14
C ARG A 62 -23.13 -0.34 5.18
N ARG A 63 -22.43 -0.71 4.11
CA ARG A 63 -22.87 -1.72 3.15
C ARG A 63 -21.72 -2.55 2.61
N GLY A 64 -22.00 -3.77 2.15
CA GLY A 64 -21.02 -4.64 1.51
C GLY A 64 -20.39 -3.97 0.30
N ARG A 65 -19.06 -3.87 0.29
CA ARG A 65 -18.29 -3.31 -0.81
C ARG A 65 -17.35 -4.36 -1.38
N THR A 66 -17.48 -4.60 -2.67
CA THR A 66 -16.63 -5.57 -3.38
C THR A 66 -15.16 -5.20 -3.30
N ILE A 67 -14.37 -6.15 -2.85
CA ILE A 67 -12.91 -6.20 -2.99
C ILE A 67 -12.50 -7.58 -3.48
N PHE A 68 -11.36 -7.69 -4.17
CA PHE A 68 -10.83 -8.98 -4.63
C PHE A 68 -9.57 -9.32 -3.85
N THR A 69 -9.48 -10.53 -3.31
CA THR A 69 -8.31 -10.97 -2.55
C THR A 69 -8.25 -12.49 -2.53
N THR A 70 -7.05 -13.04 -2.42
CA THR A 70 -6.88 -14.47 -2.20
C THR A 70 -7.32 -14.86 -0.77
N ASP A 71 -7.71 -16.11 -0.58
CA ASP A 71 -7.99 -16.67 0.75
C ASP A 71 -6.77 -16.56 1.68
N ALA A 72 -5.56 -16.78 1.16
CA ALA A 72 -4.33 -16.66 1.94
C ALA A 72 -4.12 -15.25 2.52
N VAL A 73 -4.30 -14.19 1.71
CA VAL A 73 -4.22 -12.80 2.18
C VAL A 73 -5.32 -12.50 3.19
N TRP A 74 -6.55 -12.97 2.93
CA TRP A 74 -7.67 -12.76 3.84
C TRP A 74 -7.43 -13.41 5.21
N HIS A 75 -6.92 -14.64 5.23
CA HIS A 75 -6.59 -15.36 6.47
C HIS A 75 -5.42 -14.71 7.21
N ALA A 76 -4.33 -14.39 6.52
CA ALA A 76 -3.18 -13.73 7.14
C ALA A 76 -3.54 -12.34 7.72
N ALA A 77 -4.33 -11.55 6.99
CA ALA A 77 -4.87 -10.30 7.50
C ALA A 77 -5.77 -10.53 8.73
N ASN A 78 -6.61 -11.56 8.72
CA ASN A 78 -7.49 -11.90 9.85
C ASN A 78 -6.72 -12.35 11.11
N GLU A 79 -5.61 -13.07 10.95
CA GLU A 79 -4.73 -13.40 12.07
C GLU A 79 -4.05 -12.14 12.63
N ARG A 80 -3.49 -11.31 11.75
CA ARG A 80 -2.80 -10.08 12.16
C ARG A 80 -3.74 -9.10 12.84
N ARG A 81 -4.96 -8.90 12.31
CA ARG A 81 -5.95 -7.98 12.91
C ARG A 81 -6.29 -8.36 14.34
N THR A 82 -6.25 -9.66 14.66
CA THR A 82 -6.54 -10.16 15.99
C THR A 82 -5.45 -9.75 16.97
N LYS A 83 -4.17 -9.78 16.53
CA LYS A 83 -3.03 -9.25 17.28
C LYS A 83 -3.13 -7.73 17.48
N ASP A 84 -3.62 -7.02 16.47
CA ASP A 84 -3.84 -5.57 16.52
C ASP A 84 -5.17 -5.18 17.19
N ALA A 85 -5.88 -6.12 17.82
CA ALA A 85 -7.16 -5.93 18.50
C ALA A 85 -8.29 -5.29 17.63
N VAL A 86 -8.24 -5.49 16.32
CA VAL A 86 -9.26 -5.00 15.39
C VAL A 86 -10.45 -5.95 15.35
N ARG A 87 -11.64 -5.45 15.69
CA ARG A 87 -12.88 -6.23 15.92
C ARG A 87 -13.28 -7.17 14.78
N SER A 88 -13.09 -6.79 13.51
CA SER A 88 -13.52 -7.58 12.35
C SER A 88 -12.75 -7.23 11.09
N MET A 89 -12.86 -8.08 10.06
CA MET A 89 -12.31 -7.77 8.73
C MET A 89 -12.95 -6.52 8.10
N SER A 90 -14.24 -6.26 8.36
CA SER A 90 -14.88 -5.03 7.88
C SER A 90 -14.28 -3.79 8.53
N ALA A 91 -14.03 -3.85 9.85
CA ALA A 91 -13.36 -2.77 10.58
C ALA A 91 -11.93 -2.55 10.08
N LEU A 92 -11.18 -3.63 9.83
CA LEU A 92 -9.84 -3.55 9.27
C LEU A 92 -9.83 -2.81 7.93
N VAL A 93 -10.66 -3.26 6.97
CA VAL A 93 -10.72 -2.64 5.64
C VAL A 93 -11.18 -1.18 5.72
N GLU A 94 -12.10 -0.86 6.62
CA GLU A 94 -12.53 0.52 6.87
C GLU A 94 -11.38 1.41 7.38
N ILE A 95 -10.59 0.94 8.36
CA ILE A 95 -9.42 1.65 8.88
C ILE A 95 -8.39 1.90 7.76
N LEU A 96 -8.11 0.87 6.94
CA LEU A 96 -7.15 0.97 5.84
C LEU A 96 -7.59 2.00 4.79
N LEU A 97 -8.87 1.99 4.41
CA LEU A 97 -9.42 2.94 3.43
C LEU A 97 -9.52 4.36 3.98
N ASP A 98 -9.87 4.51 5.25
CA ASP A 98 -9.91 5.82 5.90
C ASP A 98 -8.51 6.44 6.01
N ALA A 99 -7.51 5.64 6.41
CA ALA A 99 -6.12 6.07 6.43
C ALA A 99 -5.57 6.41 5.05
N TYR A 100 -5.93 5.64 4.03
CA TYR A 100 -5.63 5.97 2.64
C TYR A 100 -6.27 7.31 2.26
N ALA A 101 -7.56 7.52 2.55
CA ALA A 101 -8.25 8.77 2.26
C ALA A 101 -7.54 9.99 2.91
N ARG A 102 -7.04 9.83 4.14
CA ARG A 102 -6.28 10.84 4.89
C ARG A 102 -4.82 11.00 4.44
N GLY A 103 -4.26 10.04 3.71
CA GLY A 103 -2.87 10.06 3.23
C GLY A 103 -1.84 9.56 4.21
N GLU A 104 -2.29 8.82 5.22
CA GLU A 104 -1.42 8.12 6.16
C GLU A 104 -0.87 6.82 5.54
N VAL A 105 -1.58 6.27 4.53
CA VAL A 105 -1.22 5.05 3.82
C VAL A 105 -1.08 5.35 2.34
N HIS A 106 0.05 4.92 1.75
CA HIS A 106 0.32 5.01 0.31
C HIS A 106 0.48 3.59 -0.25
N THR A 107 -0.48 3.15 -1.08
CA THR A 107 -0.51 1.79 -1.64
C THR A 107 0.43 1.59 -2.83
N HIS A 108 1.06 2.65 -3.33
CA HIS A 108 1.92 2.64 -4.50
C HIS A 108 3.36 3.13 -4.23
N ALA A 109 3.75 3.33 -2.96
CA ALA A 109 5.05 3.90 -2.60
C ALA A 109 6.28 3.07 -3.04
N HIS A 110 6.09 1.89 -3.63
CA HIS A 110 7.17 1.08 -4.21
C HIS A 110 7.35 1.19 -5.73
N MET A 111 6.49 1.93 -6.44
CA MET A 111 6.81 2.30 -7.82
C MET A 111 7.72 3.52 -7.79
N VAL A 112 9.03 3.26 -7.76
CA VAL A 112 10.02 4.26 -8.17
C VAL A 112 9.63 4.65 -9.60
N THR A 113 9.09 5.86 -9.75
CA THR A 113 8.80 6.41 -11.07
C THR A 113 10.11 6.44 -11.86
N SER A 114 10.06 6.31 -13.20
CA SER A 114 11.28 6.36 -14.01
C SER A 114 12.10 7.63 -13.70
N GLY A 115 11.43 8.75 -13.40
CA GLY A 115 12.09 10.00 -12.97
C GLY A 115 12.79 9.91 -11.61
N GLN A 116 12.28 9.15 -10.64
CA GLN A 116 12.99 8.90 -9.38
C GLN A 116 14.15 7.90 -9.55
N ARG A 117 14.05 6.95 -10.50
CA ARG A 117 15.20 6.08 -10.87
C ARG A 117 16.31 6.90 -11.50
N ASP A 118 15.97 7.78 -12.44
CA ASP A 118 16.92 8.71 -13.06
C ASP A 118 17.58 9.62 -12.03
N ALA A 119 16.80 10.18 -11.09
CA ALA A 119 17.35 11.01 -10.01
C ALA A 119 18.32 10.26 -9.09
N LEU A 120 18.07 8.98 -8.81
CA LEU A 120 18.98 8.11 -8.04
C LEU A 120 20.23 7.73 -8.85
N VAL A 121 20.11 7.55 -10.17
CA VAL A 121 21.26 7.30 -11.07
C VAL A 121 22.13 8.54 -11.21
N SER A 122 21.53 9.73 -11.37
CA SER A 122 22.26 10.99 -11.44
C SER A 122 22.92 11.37 -10.11
N ALA A 123 22.31 11.03 -8.96
CA ALA A 123 22.93 11.24 -7.65
C ALA A 123 24.06 10.24 -7.34
N GLY A 124 24.10 9.10 -8.04
CA GLY A 124 25.13 8.06 -7.88
C GLY A 124 26.30 8.14 -8.85
N THR A 125 26.37 9.16 -9.71
CA THR A 125 27.44 9.30 -10.71
C THR A 125 28.45 10.36 -10.25
N PRO A 126 29.62 10.00 -9.68
CA PRO A 126 30.77 10.88 -9.74
C PRO A 126 31.24 10.93 -11.19
N ASP A 127 31.08 12.07 -11.84
CA ASP A 127 31.72 12.42 -13.11
C ASP A 127 33.23 12.09 -13.04
N GLY A 128 33.71 11.25 -13.96
CA GLY A 128 35.15 11.09 -14.24
C GLY A 128 35.68 12.29 -15.05
N PRO A 129 36.76 12.16 -15.86
CA PRO A 129 37.86 11.20 -15.90
C PRO A 129 39.24 11.91 -15.91
N THR A 130 40.34 11.30 -15.42
CA THR A 130 41.68 11.76 -15.84
C THR A 130 42.73 10.65 -15.74
N GLY A 131 43.30 10.33 -16.91
CA GLY A 131 44.74 10.25 -17.06
C GLY A 131 45.43 8.98 -16.58
N ALA A 132 45.82 8.16 -17.55
CA ALA A 132 46.88 7.18 -17.39
C ALA A 132 48.13 7.80 -16.74
N THR A 133 48.70 7.14 -15.74
CA THR A 133 50.15 7.09 -15.61
C THR A 133 50.57 5.75 -15.00
N ARG A 134 51.09 4.90 -15.89
CA ARG A 134 51.95 3.77 -15.54
C ARG A 134 53.28 4.34 -15.05
N VAL A 135 53.68 4.05 -13.81
CA VAL A 135 55.09 4.09 -13.40
C VAL A 135 55.39 2.83 -12.57
N THR A 136 56.09 1.90 -13.21
CA THR A 136 56.99 0.92 -12.58
C THR A 136 58.32 1.61 -12.26
N LEU A 137 58.85 1.52 -11.03
CA LEU A 137 60.18 0.95 -10.72
C LEU A 137 60.57 1.03 -9.22
N SER A 138 61.03 -0.12 -8.72
CA SER A 138 62.15 -0.45 -7.80
C SER A 138 62.58 0.40 -6.59
N ALA A 139 62.66 -0.32 -5.46
CA ALA A 139 63.77 -0.48 -4.49
C ALA A 139 64.45 0.75 -3.83
N ALA A 140 64.44 0.73 -2.49
CA ALA A 140 65.62 0.91 -1.63
C ALA A 140 65.41 0.14 -0.32
#